data_AF-A0A8T5WNP1-F1
#
_entry.id   AF-A0A8T5WNP1-F1
#
_cell.length_a   1.000
_cell.length_b   1.000
_cell.length_c   1.000
_cell.angle_alpha   90.00
_cell.angle_beta   90.00
_cell.angle_gamma   90.00
#
_symmetry.space_group_name_H-M   'P 1'
#
loop_
_entity.id
_entity.type
_entity.pdbx_description
1 polymer ?
#
loop_
_entity_poly.entity_id
_entity_poly.type
_entity_poly.pdbx_seq_one_letter_code
_entity_poly.pdbx_strand_id
1 'polypeptide(L)'
;MKKFLTILSLLVLFTLFSVLADDSEDTQRFEVAQAHVAYQAAKVSVGMDTTISYIQELGGDTTELVTIQGEYETLSAQIQTFTSISGLRAGNEQLRDKIKEFREAATTLVEDNGGDVLTLRAQIDAAVEADADVQAAKEAFSSTAQSYTTDRFDRHYERLQAIYDRISAQYGESNPDEVANLQSILDSIASYGDTLESAAATGDMDIIKETYESIHELNQEFIQAVQDLSAGTGTGRPMGEARAEGQSMRAEKILEDMQTAISELTSLGYETSSLQTLYETAQSDYTAEQSSGDYTTFQADVQAYIDATKELVGASSPRIKKLEFSAGSLAEQIASGEIEAEGSA
;
A
#
# COMPACT_ATOMS: atom_id res chain seq x y z
N MET A 1 16.82 14.63 -23.84
CA MET A 1 17.92 13.69 -23.51
C MET A 1 18.05 13.37 -22.01
N LYS A 2 17.82 14.29 -21.06
CA LYS A 2 17.82 13.96 -19.60
C LYS A 2 16.57 13.23 -19.06
N LYS A 3 15.48 13.14 -19.84
CA LYS A 3 14.20 12.54 -19.40
C LYS A 3 14.11 11.01 -19.59
N PHE A 4 14.98 10.43 -20.41
CA PHE A 4 15.03 8.98 -20.67
C PHE A 4 15.66 8.19 -19.51
N LEU A 5 16.54 8.83 -18.74
CA LEU A 5 17.22 8.23 -17.59
C LEU A 5 16.29 8.03 -16.36
N THR A 6 15.18 8.76 -16.31
CA THR A 6 14.38 8.92 -15.08
C THR A 6 13.24 7.90 -14.98
N ILE A 7 12.66 7.46 -16.10
CA ILE A 7 11.42 6.69 -16.09
C ILE A 7 11.67 5.18 -15.86
N LEU A 8 12.77 4.63 -16.38
CA LEU A 8 13.19 3.25 -16.06
C LEU A 8 13.77 3.15 -14.64
N SER A 9 14.29 4.26 -14.10
CA SER A 9 14.86 4.35 -12.76
C SER A 9 13.81 4.43 -11.65
N LEU A 10 12.53 4.71 -11.97
CA LEU A 10 11.49 4.95 -10.96
C LEU A 10 10.71 3.68 -10.58
N LEU A 11 10.64 2.69 -11.47
CA LEU A 11 9.80 1.50 -11.26
C LEU A 11 10.49 0.38 -10.44
N VAL A 12 11.81 0.44 -10.27
CA VAL A 12 12.59 -0.58 -9.53
C VAL A 12 13.18 -0.03 -8.22
N LEU A 13 13.34 1.29 -8.07
CA LEU A 13 13.95 1.89 -6.87
C LEU A 13 12.95 2.20 -5.74
N PHE A 14 11.67 2.40 -6.02
CA PHE A 14 10.73 2.94 -5.03
C PHE A 14 10.13 1.89 -4.07
N THR A 15 10.06 0.61 -4.46
CA THR A 15 9.46 -0.45 -3.62
C THR A 15 10.38 -0.99 -2.52
N LEU A 16 11.67 -0.63 -2.52
CA LEU A 16 12.68 -1.26 -1.65
C LEU A 16 12.94 -0.54 -0.32
N PHE A 17 12.49 0.71 -0.14
CA PHE A 17 12.83 1.51 1.06
C PHE A 17 11.92 1.27 2.27
N SER A 18 10.66 0.89 2.08
CA SER A 18 9.68 0.82 3.18
C SER A 18 9.83 -0.42 4.08
N VAL A 19 10.33 -1.54 3.54
CA VAL A 19 10.43 -2.83 4.28
C VAL A 19 11.67 -2.91 5.18
N LEU A 20 12.68 -2.05 4.97
CA LEU A 20 14.03 -2.24 5.52
C LEU A 20 14.41 -1.25 6.65
N ALA A 21 13.48 -0.56 7.32
CA ALA A 21 13.86 0.58 8.17
C ALA A 21 14.15 0.30 9.67
N ASP A 22 14.02 -0.92 10.18
CA ASP A 22 14.00 -1.14 11.65
C ASP A 22 14.74 -2.43 12.07
N ASP A 23 15.71 -2.28 12.97
CA ASP A 23 16.73 -3.27 13.41
C ASP A 23 16.19 -4.24 14.49
N SER A 24 14.92 -4.65 14.38
CA SER A 24 14.33 -5.64 15.29
C SER A 24 14.65 -7.07 14.87
N GLU A 25 14.94 -7.96 15.82
CA GLU A 25 15.16 -9.43 15.68
C GLU A 25 13.92 -10.21 15.18
N ASP A 26 13.17 -9.68 14.24
CA ASP A 26 11.90 -10.21 13.78
C ASP A 26 12.17 -11.15 12.59
N THR A 27 12.37 -12.45 12.86
CA THR A 27 12.67 -13.49 11.86
C THR A 27 11.71 -13.44 10.67
N GLN A 28 10.43 -13.14 10.91
CA GLN A 28 9.42 -13.02 9.86
C GLN A 28 9.65 -11.79 8.95
N ARG A 29 10.17 -10.66 9.46
CA ARG A 29 10.58 -9.52 8.61
C ARG A 29 11.69 -9.90 7.64
N PHE A 30 12.65 -10.68 8.15
CA PHE A 30 13.75 -11.17 7.33
C PHE A 30 13.24 -12.07 6.20
N GLU A 31 12.33 -13.00 6.49
CA GLU A 31 11.73 -13.90 5.50
C GLU A 31 10.95 -13.13 4.43
N VAL A 32 10.13 -12.13 4.81
CA VAL A 32 9.42 -11.27 3.84
C VAL A 32 10.40 -10.50 2.96
N ALA A 33 11.44 -9.91 3.55
CA ALA A 33 12.45 -9.18 2.79
C ALA A 33 13.22 -10.12 1.83
N GLN A 34 13.57 -11.32 2.29
CA GLN A 34 14.26 -12.32 1.47
C GLN A 34 13.41 -12.78 0.29
N ALA A 35 12.13 -13.06 0.52
CA ALA A 35 11.18 -13.44 -0.52
C ALA A 35 10.95 -12.29 -1.52
N HIS A 36 10.88 -11.04 -1.06
CA HIS A 36 10.77 -9.88 -1.93
C HIS A 36 12.00 -9.73 -2.84
N VAL A 37 13.20 -9.81 -2.27
CA VAL A 37 14.45 -9.70 -3.04
C VAL A 37 14.57 -10.84 -4.05
N ALA A 38 14.16 -12.06 -3.69
CA ALA A 38 14.12 -13.20 -4.61
C ALA A 38 13.14 -12.96 -5.78
N TYR A 39 11.93 -12.48 -5.50
CA TYR A 39 10.95 -12.11 -6.53
C TYR A 39 11.49 -11.04 -7.49
N GLN A 40 12.07 -9.96 -6.96
CA GLN A 40 12.67 -8.92 -7.81
C GLN A 40 13.83 -9.48 -8.65
N ALA A 41 14.63 -10.38 -8.08
CA ALA A 41 15.74 -10.97 -8.79
C ALA A 41 15.32 -11.86 -9.95
N ALA A 42 14.24 -12.64 -9.76
CA ALA A 42 13.64 -13.42 -10.85
C ALA A 42 13.17 -12.50 -12.00
N LYS A 43 12.44 -11.41 -11.69
CA LYS A 43 11.99 -10.46 -12.72
C LYS A 43 13.13 -9.86 -13.53
N VAL A 44 14.20 -9.46 -12.84
CA VAL A 44 15.36 -8.85 -13.47
C VAL A 44 16.10 -9.86 -14.35
N SER A 45 16.26 -11.11 -13.89
CA SER A 45 16.88 -12.18 -14.68
C SER A 45 16.15 -12.39 -16.01
N VAL A 46 14.81 -12.51 -15.98
CA VAL A 46 13.98 -12.59 -17.20
C VAL A 46 14.12 -11.34 -18.07
N GLY A 47 14.20 -10.16 -17.45
CA GLY A 47 14.44 -8.90 -18.16
C GLY A 47 15.81 -8.85 -18.85
N MET A 48 16.86 -9.37 -18.21
CA MET A 48 18.20 -9.48 -18.80
C MET A 48 18.21 -10.43 -19.99
N ASP A 49 17.62 -11.62 -19.84
CA ASP A 49 17.47 -12.62 -20.91
C ASP A 49 16.72 -12.06 -22.13
N THR A 50 15.60 -11.38 -21.87
CA THR A 50 14.78 -10.77 -22.91
C THR A 50 15.55 -9.65 -23.63
N THR A 51 16.31 -8.85 -22.88
CA THR A 51 17.15 -7.79 -23.44
C THR A 51 18.27 -8.33 -24.31
N ILE A 52 18.95 -9.40 -23.87
CA ILE A 52 19.97 -10.08 -24.66
C ILE A 52 19.36 -10.63 -25.95
N SER A 53 18.23 -11.32 -25.86
CA SER A 53 17.54 -11.89 -27.02
C SER A 53 17.16 -10.80 -28.03
N TYR A 54 16.62 -9.68 -27.55
CA TYR A 54 16.28 -8.53 -28.38
C TYR A 54 17.50 -7.93 -29.11
N ILE A 55 18.63 -7.74 -28.41
CA ILE A 55 19.85 -7.22 -29.02
C ILE A 55 20.42 -8.21 -30.05
N GLN A 56 20.34 -9.52 -29.78
CA GLN A 56 20.74 -10.56 -30.74
C GLN A 56 19.90 -10.54 -32.01
N GLU A 57 18.58 -10.33 -31.89
CA GLU A 57 17.67 -10.19 -33.04
C GLU A 57 18.02 -8.97 -33.92
N LEU A 58 18.53 -7.90 -33.30
CA LEU A 58 19.06 -6.73 -34.01
C LEU A 58 20.46 -6.96 -34.62
N GLY A 59 21.10 -8.10 -34.33
CA GLY A 59 22.43 -8.46 -34.81
C GLY A 59 23.59 -7.95 -33.95
N GLY A 60 23.32 -7.48 -32.72
CA GLY A 60 24.35 -7.00 -31.78
C GLY A 60 25.12 -8.13 -31.10
N ASP A 61 26.37 -7.86 -30.71
CA ASP A 61 27.18 -8.78 -29.89
C ASP A 61 26.80 -8.66 -28.41
N THR A 62 26.30 -9.74 -27.82
CA THR A 62 25.82 -9.78 -26.44
C THR A 62 26.76 -10.53 -25.49
N THR A 63 28.00 -10.81 -25.90
CA THR A 63 28.94 -11.62 -25.09
C THR A 63 29.18 -11.03 -23.69
N GLU A 64 29.34 -9.72 -23.60
CA GLU A 64 29.51 -9.01 -22.32
C GLU A 64 28.24 -9.09 -21.45
N LEU A 65 27.07 -8.89 -22.06
CA LEU A 65 25.79 -8.97 -21.36
C LEU A 65 25.51 -10.35 -20.77
N VAL A 66 25.80 -11.41 -21.52
CA VAL A 66 25.68 -12.80 -21.04
C VAL A 66 26.60 -13.06 -19.85
N THR A 67 27.81 -12.46 -19.86
CA THR A 67 28.74 -12.57 -18.73
C THR A 67 28.18 -11.88 -17.48
N ILE A 68 27.70 -10.65 -17.61
CA ILE A 68 27.11 -9.89 -16.50
C ILE A 68 25.86 -10.60 -15.96
N GLN A 69 25.02 -11.15 -16.82
CA GLN A 69 23.85 -11.94 -16.44
C GLN A 69 24.25 -13.18 -15.63
N GLY A 70 25.26 -13.95 -16.07
CA GLY A 70 25.70 -15.15 -15.32
C GLY A 70 26.24 -14.80 -13.92
N GLU A 71 26.89 -13.66 -13.77
CA GLU A 71 27.31 -13.13 -12.46
C GLU A 71 26.10 -12.70 -11.61
N TYR A 72 25.12 -12.05 -12.23
CA TYR A 72 23.86 -11.69 -11.59
C TYR A 72 23.10 -12.92 -11.07
N GLU A 73 22.97 -13.96 -11.89
CA GLU A 73 22.31 -15.22 -11.51
C GLU A 73 23.04 -15.92 -10.36
N THR A 74 24.39 -15.88 -10.36
CA THR A 74 25.19 -16.41 -9.26
C THR A 74 24.91 -15.68 -7.95
N LEU A 75 24.78 -14.35 -7.98
CA LEU A 75 24.41 -13.55 -6.80
C LEU A 75 22.96 -13.80 -6.40
N SER A 76 22.05 -13.92 -7.36
CA SER A 76 20.62 -14.18 -7.12
C SER A 76 20.42 -15.50 -6.38
N ALA A 77 21.14 -16.55 -6.78
CA ALA A 77 21.11 -17.84 -6.10
C ALA A 77 21.55 -17.77 -4.62
N GLN A 78 22.35 -16.76 -4.23
CA GLN A 78 22.80 -16.57 -2.85
C GLN A 78 21.73 -15.92 -1.95
N ILE A 79 20.67 -15.31 -2.51
CA ILE A 79 19.63 -14.63 -1.74
C ILE A 79 19.05 -15.54 -0.65
N GLN A 80 18.79 -16.80 -0.99
CA GLN A 80 18.23 -17.81 -0.09
C GLN A 80 19.19 -18.26 1.02
N THR A 81 20.48 -17.95 0.89
CA THR A 81 21.52 -18.38 1.85
C THR A 81 21.80 -17.35 2.94
N PHE A 82 21.33 -16.11 2.75
CA PHE A 82 21.43 -15.10 3.80
C PHE A 82 20.59 -15.52 5.01
N THR A 83 21.05 -15.12 6.20
CA THR A 83 20.39 -15.41 7.48
C THR A 83 20.13 -14.15 8.30
N SER A 84 20.42 -12.97 7.72
CA SER A 84 20.25 -11.69 8.38
C SER A 84 19.85 -10.61 7.38
N ILE A 85 19.12 -9.59 7.86
CA ILE A 85 18.74 -8.42 7.06
C ILE A 85 19.99 -7.68 6.56
N SER A 86 21.04 -7.58 7.38
CA SER A 86 22.30 -6.94 6.98
C SER A 86 22.99 -7.68 5.82
N GLY A 87 23.02 -9.01 5.87
CA GLY A 87 23.55 -9.85 4.78
C GLY A 87 22.71 -9.70 3.51
N LEU A 88 21.39 -9.74 3.64
CA LEU A 88 20.46 -9.55 2.53
C LEU A 88 20.59 -8.16 1.88
N ARG A 89 20.76 -7.09 2.68
CA ARG A 89 20.99 -5.73 2.17
C ARG A 89 22.30 -5.67 1.37
N ALA A 90 23.37 -6.24 1.89
CA ALA A 90 24.66 -6.28 1.19
C ALA A 90 24.59 -7.08 -0.12
N GLY A 91 23.90 -8.23 -0.12
CA GLY A 91 23.66 -9.00 -1.34
C GLY A 91 22.81 -8.24 -2.36
N ASN A 92 21.76 -7.55 -1.91
CA ASN A 92 20.91 -6.73 -2.77
C ASN A 92 21.66 -5.54 -3.39
N GLU A 93 22.61 -4.94 -2.65
CA GLU A 93 23.48 -3.90 -3.19
C GLU A 93 24.35 -4.44 -4.35
N GLN A 94 24.92 -5.64 -4.20
CA GLN A 94 25.70 -6.28 -5.27
C GLN A 94 24.83 -6.60 -6.50
N LEU A 95 23.59 -7.06 -6.30
CA LEU A 95 22.64 -7.28 -7.39
C LEU A 95 22.33 -5.97 -8.12
N ARG A 96 22.14 -4.86 -7.40
CA ARG A 96 21.91 -3.53 -7.99
C ARG A 96 23.09 -3.04 -8.80
N ASP A 97 24.31 -3.26 -8.32
CA ASP A 97 25.53 -2.90 -9.05
C ASP A 97 25.61 -3.67 -10.38
N LYS A 98 25.30 -4.98 -10.37
CA LYS A 98 25.25 -5.78 -11.60
C LYS A 98 24.14 -5.38 -12.55
N ILE A 99 22.96 -5.03 -12.05
CA ILE A 99 21.87 -4.47 -12.87
C ILE A 99 22.32 -3.18 -13.54
N LYS A 100 23.02 -2.31 -12.81
CA LYS A 100 23.52 -1.05 -13.34
C LYS A 100 24.55 -1.30 -14.45
N GLU A 101 25.51 -2.19 -14.22
CA GLU A 101 26.51 -2.61 -15.20
C GLU A 101 25.86 -3.17 -16.47
N PHE A 102 24.92 -4.12 -16.31
CA PHE A 102 24.15 -4.68 -17.43
C PHE A 102 23.43 -3.60 -18.21
N ARG A 103 22.75 -2.68 -17.52
CA ARG A 103 21.98 -1.60 -18.16
C ARG A 103 22.89 -0.67 -18.96
N GLU A 104 24.03 -0.29 -18.40
CA GLU A 104 25.00 0.59 -19.06
C GLU A 104 25.51 -0.05 -20.37
N ALA A 105 25.88 -1.33 -20.34
CA ALA A 105 26.28 -2.06 -21.54
C ALA A 105 25.12 -2.26 -22.54
N ALA A 106 23.94 -2.66 -22.07
CA ALA A 106 22.79 -2.97 -22.92
C ALA A 106 22.25 -1.72 -23.62
N THR A 107 22.25 -0.57 -22.94
CA THR A 107 21.78 0.70 -23.52
C THR A 107 22.58 1.06 -24.77
N THR A 108 23.92 1.01 -24.69
CA THR A 108 24.80 1.28 -25.83
C THR A 108 24.52 0.33 -26.98
N LEU A 109 24.37 -0.97 -26.70
CA LEU A 109 24.11 -1.97 -27.73
C LEU A 109 22.73 -1.81 -28.40
N VAL A 110 21.69 -1.46 -27.64
CA VAL A 110 20.36 -1.17 -28.21
C VAL A 110 20.43 0.07 -29.11
N GLU A 111 21.09 1.13 -28.68
CA GLU A 111 21.23 2.36 -29.46
C GLU A 111 22.04 2.15 -30.75
N ASP A 112 23.20 1.50 -30.64
CA ASP A 112 24.11 1.28 -31.77
C ASP A 112 23.53 0.36 -32.86
N ASN A 113 22.64 -0.56 -32.46
CA ASN A 113 21.94 -1.45 -33.38
C ASN A 113 20.53 -0.95 -33.77
N GLY A 114 20.20 0.31 -33.44
CA GLY A 114 18.96 0.96 -33.89
C GLY A 114 17.69 0.40 -33.27
N GLY A 115 17.76 -0.17 -32.08
CA GLY A 115 16.63 -0.76 -31.37
C GLY A 115 15.66 0.27 -30.81
N ASP A 116 14.38 -0.10 -30.75
CA ASP A 116 13.32 0.65 -30.06
C ASP A 116 13.17 0.20 -28.60
N VAL A 117 13.28 1.15 -27.67
CA VAL A 117 13.19 0.91 -26.22
C VAL A 117 11.76 0.62 -25.78
N LEU A 118 10.75 1.18 -26.46
CA LEU A 118 9.35 0.92 -26.09
C LEU A 118 8.95 -0.51 -26.44
N THR A 119 9.38 -1.00 -27.61
CA THR A 119 9.22 -2.39 -28.00
C THR A 119 9.93 -3.34 -27.04
N LEU A 120 11.20 -3.08 -26.72
CA LEU A 120 11.94 -3.88 -25.74
C LEU A 120 11.24 -3.93 -24.38
N ARG A 121 10.73 -2.79 -23.89
CA ARG A 121 9.99 -2.75 -22.63
C ARG A 121 8.74 -3.61 -22.67
N ALA A 122 7.93 -3.50 -23.73
CA ALA A 122 6.72 -4.31 -23.86
C ALA A 122 7.03 -5.81 -23.92
N GLN A 123 8.15 -6.19 -24.56
CA GLN A 123 8.61 -7.58 -24.58
C GLN A 123 9.05 -8.05 -23.19
N ILE A 124 9.81 -7.24 -22.44
CA ILE A 124 10.21 -7.56 -21.07
C ILE A 124 8.97 -7.73 -20.19
N ASP A 125 8.03 -6.78 -20.22
CA ASP A 125 6.82 -6.83 -19.39
C ASP A 125 5.99 -8.08 -19.71
N ALA A 126 5.86 -8.44 -20.99
CA ALA A 126 5.18 -9.67 -21.41
C ALA A 126 5.91 -10.95 -20.98
N ALA A 127 7.25 -10.98 -21.10
CA ALA A 127 8.06 -12.12 -20.70
C ALA A 127 8.01 -12.34 -19.19
N VAL A 128 8.15 -11.27 -18.41
CA VAL A 128 8.05 -11.29 -16.93
C VAL A 128 6.68 -11.79 -16.48
N GLU A 129 5.60 -11.35 -17.13
CA GLU A 129 4.26 -11.81 -16.78
C GLU A 129 4.03 -13.28 -17.14
N ALA A 130 4.63 -13.77 -18.23
CA ALA A 130 4.48 -15.16 -18.68
C ALA A 130 5.43 -16.15 -17.98
N ASP A 131 6.49 -15.68 -17.32
CA ASP A 131 7.54 -16.53 -16.75
C ASP A 131 7.08 -17.25 -15.47
N ALA A 132 7.19 -18.58 -15.47
CA ALA A 132 6.69 -19.42 -14.39
C ALA A 132 7.48 -19.23 -13.08
N ASP A 133 8.79 -18.99 -13.16
CA ASP A 133 9.64 -18.82 -11.98
C ASP A 133 9.41 -17.45 -11.34
N VAL A 134 9.17 -16.42 -12.15
CA VAL A 134 8.72 -15.11 -11.67
C VAL A 134 7.38 -15.22 -10.94
N GLN A 135 6.39 -15.90 -11.53
CA GLN A 135 5.08 -16.05 -10.90
C GLN A 135 5.15 -16.90 -9.62
N ALA A 136 5.97 -17.96 -9.59
CA ALA A 136 6.20 -18.75 -8.38
C ALA A 136 6.88 -17.93 -7.28
N ALA A 137 7.88 -17.10 -7.62
CA ALA A 137 8.54 -16.22 -6.67
C ALA A 137 7.59 -15.12 -6.15
N LYS A 138 6.71 -14.59 -7.02
CA LYS A 138 5.66 -13.65 -6.63
C LYS A 138 4.68 -14.27 -5.65
N GLU A 139 4.20 -15.49 -5.91
CA GLU A 139 3.29 -16.22 -5.03
C GLU A 139 3.94 -16.52 -3.67
N ALA A 140 5.21 -16.96 -3.67
CA ALA A 140 5.97 -17.21 -2.44
C ALA A 140 6.17 -15.92 -1.60
N PHE A 141 6.43 -14.79 -2.27
CA PHE A 141 6.49 -13.49 -1.63
C PHE A 141 5.14 -13.07 -1.05
N SER A 142 4.07 -13.11 -1.84
CA SER A 142 2.72 -12.76 -1.39
C SER A 142 2.28 -13.62 -0.20
N SER A 143 2.53 -14.94 -0.24
CA SER A 143 2.19 -15.84 0.87
C SER A 143 2.93 -15.50 2.16
N THR A 144 4.25 -15.27 2.06
CA THR A 144 5.07 -14.89 3.23
C THR A 144 4.67 -13.51 3.76
N ALA A 145 4.41 -12.55 2.87
CA ALA A 145 3.97 -11.21 3.21
C ALA A 145 2.58 -11.22 3.88
N GLN A 146 1.65 -12.04 3.39
CA GLN A 146 0.32 -12.21 3.97
C GLN A 146 0.40 -12.76 5.39
N SER A 147 1.07 -13.91 5.57
CA SER A 147 1.22 -14.51 6.91
C SER A 147 1.86 -13.53 7.89
N TYR A 148 2.94 -12.85 7.51
CA TYR A 148 3.59 -11.90 8.40
C TYR A 148 2.72 -10.67 8.71
N THR A 149 2.03 -10.12 7.72
CA THR A 149 1.21 -8.91 7.89
C THR A 149 0.02 -9.20 8.79
N THR A 150 -0.68 -10.32 8.56
CA THR A 150 -1.80 -10.76 9.41
C THR A 150 -1.32 -11.10 10.82
N ASP A 151 -0.27 -11.92 10.99
CA ASP A 151 0.26 -12.27 12.32
C ASP A 151 0.73 -11.05 13.11
N ARG A 152 1.29 -10.05 12.44
CA ARG A 152 1.74 -8.80 13.07
C ARG A 152 0.54 -7.95 13.48
N PHE A 153 -0.46 -7.83 12.62
CA PHE A 153 -1.68 -7.11 12.92
C PHE A 153 -2.42 -7.74 14.10
N ASP A 154 -2.65 -9.06 14.07
CA ASP A 154 -3.35 -9.79 15.13
C ASP A 154 -2.66 -9.61 16.49
N ARG A 155 -1.34 -9.80 16.55
CA ARG A 155 -0.57 -9.57 17.79
C ARG A 155 -0.64 -8.12 18.27
N HIS A 156 -0.73 -7.16 17.35
CA HIS A 156 -0.87 -5.76 17.71
C HIS A 156 -2.27 -5.48 18.26
N TYR A 157 -3.30 -5.95 17.57
CA TYR A 157 -4.70 -5.80 17.96
C TYR A 157 -4.98 -6.48 19.30
N GLU A 158 -4.52 -7.72 19.53
CA GLU A 158 -4.63 -8.44 20.81
C GLU A 158 -4.06 -7.63 21.98
N ARG A 159 -2.94 -6.91 21.76
CA ARG A 159 -2.35 -6.05 22.80
C ARG A 159 -3.24 -4.84 23.10
N LEU A 160 -3.82 -4.22 22.08
CA LEU A 160 -4.73 -3.09 22.27
C LEU A 160 -6.03 -3.53 22.93
N GLN A 161 -6.60 -4.66 22.52
CA GLN A 161 -7.76 -5.28 23.16
C GLN A 161 -7.49 -5.57 24.64
N ALA A 162 -6.33 -6.14 24.98
CA ALA A 162 -5.97 -6.41 26.37
C ALA A 162 -5.80 -5.12 27.21
N ILE A 163 -5.39 -4.00 26.61
CA ILE A 163 -5.35 -2.69 27.26
C ILE A 163 -6.79 -2.20 27.49
N TYR A 164 -7.64 -2.26 26.47
CA TYR A 164 -9.04 -1.89 26.58
C TYR A 164 -9.77 -2.70 27.64
N ASP A 165 -9.64 -4.02 27.68
CA ASP A 165 -10.33 -4.88 28.66
C ASP A 165 -9.97 -4.46 30.09
N ARG A 166 -8.70 -4.10 30.33
CA ARG A 166 -8.24 -3.61 31.64
C ARG A 166 -8.86 -2.26 31.97
N ILE A 167 -8.90 -1.35 31.00
CA ILE A 167 -9.44 0.00 31.16
C ILE A 167 -10.96 -0.04 31.39
N SER A 168 -11.68 -0.81 30.57
CA SER A 168 -13.11 -1.05 30.69
C SER A 168 -13.48 -1.65 32.06
N ALA A 169 -12.73 -2.65 32.53
CA ALA A 169 -12.95 -3.22 33.87
C ALA A 169 -12.72 -2.22 35.01
N GLN A 170 -11.82 -1.25 34.84
CA GLN A 170 -11.48 -0.27 35.86
C GLN A 170 -12.40 0.96 35.87
N TYR A 171 -12.81 1.43 34.68
CA TYR A 171 -13.47 2.72 34.51
C TYR A 171 -14.86 2.62 33.89
N GLY A 172 -15.28 1.48 33.33
CA GLY A 172 -16.50 1.34 32.54
C GLY A 172 -17.80 1.73 33.26
N GLU A 173 -17.90 1.52 34.58
CA GLU A 173 -19.07 1.99 35.34
C GLU A 173 -19.06 3.51 35.62
N SER A 174 -17.87 4.11 35.67
CA SER A 174 -17.68 5.50 36.07
C SER A 174 -17.52 6.48 34.91
N ASN A 175 -17.11 5.96 33.74
CA ASN A 175 -16.79 6.70 32.52
C ASN A 175 -17.25 5.86 31.30
N PRO A 176 -18.55 5.53 31.18
CA PRO A 176 -19.04 4.62 30.15
C PRO A 176 -18.85 5.17 28.73
N ASP A 177 -18.99 6.48 28.54
CA ASP A 177 -18.87 7.14 27.23
C ASP A 177 -17.42 7.11 26.72
N GLU A 178 -16.44 7.35 27.61
CA GLU A 178 -15.02 7.30 27.24
C GLU A 178 -14.54 5.88 26.96
N VAL A 179 -15.06 4.89 27.69
CA VAL A 179 -14.80 3.47 27.40
C VAL A 179 -15.42 3.06 26.06
N ALA A 180 -16.62 3.54 25.76
CA ALA A 180 -17.25 3.29 24.46
C ALA A 180 -16.47 3.94 23.30
N ASN A 181 -15.88 5.13 23.51
CA ASN A 181 -14.98 5.74 22.53
C ASN A 181 -13.74 4.88 22.25
N LEU A 182 -13.12 4.32 23.30
CA LEU A 182 -11.98 3.39 23.14
C LEU A 182 -12.36 2.14 22.34
N GLN A 183 -13.56 1.59 22.56
CA GLN A 183 -14.06 0.47 21.76
C GLN A 183 -14.23 0.87 20.28
N SER A 184 -14.79 2.06 20.01
CA SER A 184 -14.94 2.55 18.63
C SER A 184 -13.60 2.69 17.91
N ILE A 185 -12.55 3.14 18.60
CA ILE A 185 -11.20 3.23 18.02
C ILE A 185 -10.65 1.82 17.75
N LEU A 186 -10.87 0.85 18.65
CA LEU A 186 -10.49 -0.54 18.43
C LEU A 186 -11.20 -1.16 17.23
N ASP A 187 -12.51 -0.98 17.10
CA ASP A 187 -13.29 -1.50 15.98
C ASP A 187 -12.78 -0.90 14.65
N SER A 188 -12.40 0.36 14.69
CA SER A 188 -11.79 1.08 13.58
C SER A 188 -10.39 0.55 13.20
N ILE A 189 -9.63 0.05 14.17
CA ILE A 189 -8.35 -0.62 13.91
C ILE A 189 -8.63 -2.03 13.36
N ALA A 190 -9.60 -2.75 13.93
CA ALA A 190 -9.99 -4.10 13.52
C ALA A 190 -10.40 -4.16 12.04
N SER A 191 -11.15 -3.16 11.55
CA SER A 191 -11.59 -3.09 10.15
C SER A 191 -10.43 -3.04 9.14
N TYR A 192 -9.22 -2.63 9.56
CA TYR A 192 -8.04 -2.66 8.68
C TYR A 192 -7.38 -4.03 8.58
N GLY A 193 -7.80 -5.03 9.37
CA GLY A 193 -7.28 -6.40 9.30
C GLY A 193 -7.52 -7.03 7.94
N ASP A 194 -8.77 -6.99 7.47
CA ASP A 194 -9.18 -7.51 6.15
C ASP A 194 -8.46 -6.79 5.00
N THR A 195 -8.22 -5.49 5.16
CA THR A 195 -7.43 -4.69 4.21
C THR A 195 -6.01 -5.20 4.07
N LEU A 196 -5.35 -5.38 5.22
CA LEU A 196 -3.97 -5.82 5.26
C LEU A 196 -3.84 -7.24 4.68
N GLU A 197 -4.80 -8.12 5.00
CA GLU A 197 -4.84 -9.47 4.46
C GLU A 197 -5.00 -9.46 2.92
N SER A 198 -5.97 -8.71 2.40
CA SER A 198 -6.21 -8.59 0.95
C SER A 198 -5.02 -7.94 0.21
N ALA A 199 -4.47 -6.85 0.76
CA ALA A 199 -3.31 -6.17 0.19
C ALA A 199 -2.09 -7.10 0.17
N ALA A 200 -1.87 -7.87 1.24
CA ALA A 200 -0.77 -8.80 1.30
C ALA A 200 -0.94 -10.03 0.39
N ALA A 201 -2.16 -10.56 0.24
CA ALA A 201 -2.47 -11.60 -0.73
C ALA A 201 -2.14 -11.16 -2.17
N THR A 202 -2.38 -9.89 -2.51
CA THR A 202 -2.08 -9.33 -3.83
C THR A 202 -0.66 -8.78 -3.99
N GLY A 203 0.10 -8.69 -2.89
CA GLY A 203 1.45 -8.12 -2.86
C GLY A 203 1.49 -6.59 -3.03
N ASP A 204 0.39 -5.89 -2.72
CA ASP A 204 0.27 -4.44 -2.85
C ASP A 204 0.91 -3.70 -1.66
N MET A 205 2.21 -3.44 -1.79
CA MET A 205 3.03 -2.83 -0.73
C MET A 205 2.66 -1.38 -0.43
N ASP A 206 2.07 -0.66 -1.40
CA ASP A 206 1.64 0.72 -1.21
C ASP A 206 0.41 0.75 -0.30
N ILE A 207 -0.58 -0.11 -0.58
CA ILE A 207 -1.77 -0.25 0.29
C ILE A 207 -1.37 -0.72 1.68
N ILE A 208 -0.46 -1.71 1.81
CA ILE A 208 0.02 -2.16 3.13
C ILE A 208 0.62 -0.99 3.93
N LYS A 209 1.47 -0.18 3.28
CA LYS A 209 2.11 0.96 3.94
C LYS A 209 1.08 1.99 4.40
N GLU A 210 0.19 2.42 3.52
CA GLU A 210 -0.85 3.41 3.81
C GLU A 210 -1.81 2.93 4.91
N THR A 211 -2.12 1.63 4.92
CA THR A 211 -2.94 1.00 5.95
C THR A 211 -2.24 1.03 7.31
N TYR A 212 -0.94 0.71 7.36
CA TYR A 212 -0.16 0.81 8.60
C TYR A 212 -0.02 2.25 9.11
N GLU A 213 0.08 3.24 8.22
CA GLU A 213 0.06 4.66 8.61
C GLU A 213 -1.28 5.03 9.26
N SER A 214 -2.39 4.59 8.68
CA SER A 214 -3.73 4.83 9.22
C SER A 214 -3.96 4.12 10.56
N ILE A 215 -3.48 2.87 10.70
CA ILE A 215 -3.48 2.16 12.00
C ILE A 215 -2.62 2.90 13.03
N HIS A 216 -1.48 3.46 12.61
CA HIS A 216 -0.61 4.20 13.52
C HIS A 216 -1.29 5.44 14.10
N GLU A 217 -1.99 6.21 13.27
CA GLU A 217 -2.76 7.38 13.70
C GLU A 217 -3.83 7.00 14.73
N LEU A 218 -4.62 5.96 14.46
CA LEU A 218 -5.63 5.46 15.39
C LEU A 218 -5.03 4.89 16.68
N ASN A 219 -3.86 4.27 16.60
CA ASN A 219 -3.15 3.79 17.78
C ASN A 219 -2.69 4.97 18.67
N GLN A 220 -2.24 6.09 18.09
CA GLN A 220 -1.95 7.30 18.87
C GLN A 220 -3.21 7.85 19.53
N GLU A 221 -4.33 7.88 18.82
CA GLU A 221 -5.63 8.28 19.37
C GLU A 221 -6.06 7.37 20.53
N PHE A 222 -5.95 6.05 20.36
CA PHE A 222 -6.22 5.06 21.40
C PHE A 222 -5.36 5.28 22.64
N ILE A 223 -4.04 5.47 22.45
CA ILE A 223 -3.10 5.73 23.55
C ILE A 223 -3.46 7.02 24.28
N GLN A 224 -3.78 8.09 23.54
CA GLN A 224 -4.16 9.38 24.12
C GLN A 224 -5.46 9.25 24.93
N ALA A 225 -6.49 8.60 24.39
CA ALA A 225 -7.74 8.36 25.08
C ALA A 225 -7.56 7.53 26.37
N VAL A 226 -6.69 6.52 26.36
CA VAL A 226 -6.32 5.75 27.57
C VAL A 226 -5.62 6.64 28.60
N GLN A 227 -4.74 7.54 28.18
CA GLN A 227 -4.03 8.47 29.06
C GLN A 227 -4.97 9.47 29.71
N ASP A 228 -5.88 10.07 28.93
CA ASP A 228 -6.84 11.07 29.42
C ASP A 228 -7.80 10.47 30.45
N LEU A 229 -8.26 9.24 30.20
CA LEU A 229 -9.07 8.47 31.13
C LEU A 229 -8.31 8.14 32.43
N SER A 230 -7.05 7.72 32.31
CA SER A 230 -6.21 7.35 33.46
C SER A 230 -5.84 8.55 34.33
N ALA A 231 -5.69 9.73 33.73
CA ALA A 231 -5.35 10.97 34.43
C ALA A 231 -6.56 11.65 35.11
N GLY A 232 -7.79 11.15 34.86
CA GLY A 232 -9.01 11.82 35.30
C GLY A 232 -9.20 13.21 34.67
N THR A 233 -8.46 13.48 33.59
CA THR A 233 -8.56 14.70 32.76
C THR A 233 -9.40 14.47 31.52
N GLY A 234 -10.06 13.30 31.42
CA GLY A 234 -11.17 13.05 30.52
C GLY A 234 -12.25 14.11 30.76
N THR A 235 -12.08 15.28 30.17
CA THR A 235 -13.20 16.14 29.85
C THR A 235 -14.04 15.29 28.94
N GLY A 236 -15.24 14.90 29.38
CA GLY A 236 -16.22 14.24 28.54
C GLY A 236 -16.38 15.05 27.26
N ARG A 237 -15.62 14.67 26.24
CA ARG A 237 -15.92 15.01 24.86
C ARG A 237 -17.12 14.11 24.58
N PRO A 238 -18.32 14.67 24.38
CA PRO A 238 -19.48 13.85 24.09
C PRO A 238 -19.10 12.92 22.92
N MET A 239 -19.44 11.64 23.04
CA MET A 239 -19.12 10.55 22.10
C MET A 239 -19.29 10.94 20.61
N GLY A 240 -20.20 11.88 20.32
CA GLY A 240 -20.41 12.45 18.99
C GLY A 240 -19.26 13.31 18.45
N GLU A 241 -18.49 14.03 19.27
CA GLU A 241 -17.39 14.90 18.80
C GLU A 241 -16.16 14.11 18.38
N ALA A 242 -15.75 13.07 19.12
CA ALA A 242 -14.60 12.24 18.74
C ALA A 242 -14.92 11.33 17.55
N ARG A 243 -16.15 10.78 17.49
CA ARG A 243 -16.63 10.02 16.33
C ARG A 243 -16.73 10.88 15.08
N ALA A 244 -17.29 12.09 15.21
CA ALA A 244 -17.32 13.06 14.12
C ALA A 244 -15.91 13.50 13.71
N GLU A 245 -14.97 13.65 14.64
CA GLU A 245 -13.57 13.99 14.32
C GLU A 245 -12.87 12.85 13.55
N GLY A 246 -13.04 11.60 13.97
CA GLY A 246 -12.51 10.42 13.27
C GLY A 246 -13.12 10.21 11.87
N GLN A 247 -14.44 10.36 11.75
CA GLN A 247 -15.12 10.31 10.45
C GLN A 247 -14.76 11.52 9.57
N SER A 248 -14.58 12.70 10.16
CA SER A 248 -14.16 13.92 9.46
C SER A 248 -12.77 13.79 8.87
N MET A 249 -11.79 13.27 9.63
CA MET A 249 -10.43 13.06 9.13
C MET A 249 -10.41 12.07 7.96
N ARG A 250 -11.24 11.02 8.01
CA ARG A 250 -11.35 10.02 6.93
C ARG A 250 -12.03 10.59 5.69
N ALA A 251 -13.11 11.34 5.87
CA ALA A 251 -13.79 12.00 4.76
C ALA A 251 -12.90 13.06 4.10
N GLU A 252 -12.09 13.80 4.88
CA GLU A 252 -11.07 14.72 4.36
C GLU A 252 -10.02 13.99 3.52
N LYS A 253 -9.50 12.87 4.02
CA LYS A 253 -8.53 12.04 3.27
C LYS A 253 -9.11 11.48 1.96
N ILE A 254 -10.38 11.06 1.98
CA ILE A 254 -11.09 10.61 0.75
C ILE A 254 -11.16 11.75 -0.27
N LEU A 255 -11.47 12.98 0.17
CA LEU A 255 -11.47 14.16 -0.71
C LEU A 255 -10.07 14.44 -1.29
N GLU A 256 -9.01 14.33 -0.49
CA GLU A 256 -7.63 14.47 -0.98
C GLU A 256 -7.29 13.42 -2.05
N ASP A 257 -7.67 12.15 -1.82
CA ASP A 257 -7.45 11.06 -2.76
C ASP A 257 -8.23 11.27 -4.07
N MET A 258 -9.50 11.71 -4.00
CA MET A 258 -10.32 12.07 -5.16
C MET A 258 -9.69 13.20 -5.98
N GLN A 259 -9.24 14.27 -5.31
CA GLN A 259 -8.62 15.43 -5.98
C GLN A 259 -7.28 15.05 -6.62
N THR A 260 -6.50 14.19 -5.97
CA THR A 260 -5.25 13.66 -6.51
C THR A 260 -5.52 12.82 -7.75
N ALA A 261 -6.51 11.92 -7.70
CA ALA A 261 -6.91 11.10 -8.84
C ALA A 261 -7.36 11.96 -10.04
N ILE A 262 -8.18 13.00 -9.82
CA ILE A 262 -8.56 13.96 -10.87
C ILE A 262 -7.33 14.60 -11.51
N SER A 263 -6.41 15.10 -10.69
CA SER A 263 -5.22 15.83 -11.16
C SER A 263 -4.34 14.95 -12.06
N GLU A 264 -4.20 13.69 -11.70
CA GLU A 264 -3.41 12.72 -12.47
C GLU A 264 -4.11 12.25 -13.74
N LEU A 265 -5.41 11.94 -13.67
CA LEU A 265 -6.20 11.57 -14.84
C LEU A 265 -6.19 12.69 -15.89
N THR A 266 -6.29 13.94 -15.43
CA THR A 266 -6.14 15.13 -16.28
C THR A 266 -4.75 15.19 -16.92
N SER A 267 -3.69 14.89 -16.15
CA SER A 267 -2.31 14.86 -16.66
C SER A 267 -2.07 13.75 -17.70
N LEU A 268 -2.81 12.65 -17.61
CA LEU A 268 -2.81 11.54 -18.55
C LEU A 268 -3.70 11.81 -19.79
N GLY A 269 -4.40 12.94 -19.82
CA GLY A 269 -5.24 13.38 -20.94
C GLY A 269 -6.67 12.86 -20.93
N TYR A 270 -7.15 12.32 -19.80
CA TYR A 270 -8.55 11.94 -19.65
C TYR A 270 -9.44 13.17 -19.45
N GLU A 271 -10.69 13.06 -19.89
CA GLU A 271 -11.75 14.04 -19.61
C GLU A 271 -12.24 13.80 -18.17
N THR A 272 -12.07 14.79 -17.29
CA THR A 272 -12.32 14.66 -15.84
C THR A 272 -13.43 15.58 -15.34
N SER A 273 -14.19 16.24 -16.23
CA SER A 273 -15.17 17.26 -15.82
C SER A 273 -16.32 16.68 -14.99
N SER A 274 -16.76 15.46 -15.31
CA SER A 274 -17.75 14.73 -14.53
C SER A 274 -17.23 14.35 -13.14
N LEU A 275 -15.97 13.90 -13.05
CA LEU A 275 -15.31 13.59 -11.78
C LEU A 275 -15.12 14.84 -10.92
N GLN A 276 -14.77 15.97 -11.53
CA GLN A 276 -14.66 17.26 -10.85
C GLN A 276 -16.00 17.67 -10.22
N THR A 277 -17.11 17.47 -10.94
CA THR A 277 -18.46 17.78 -10.44
C THR A 277 -18.84 16.89 -9.24
N LEU A 278 -18.54 15.59 -9.33
CA LEU A 278 -18.81 14.64 -8.24
C LEU A 278 -17.94 14.92 -7.01
N TYR A 279 -16.68 15.29 -7.20
CA TYR A 279 -15.80 15.74 -6.13
C TYR A 279 -16.31 17.01 -5.45
N GLU A 280 -16.76 18.01 -6.20
CA GLU A 280 -17.32 19.25 -5.64
C GLU A 280 -18.61 18.99 -4.85
N THR A 281 -19.42 18.02 -5.29
CA THR A 281 -20.64 17.59 -4.59
C THR A 281 -20.28 16.91 -3.27
N ALA A 282 -19.37 15.92 -3.31
CA ALA A 282 -18.86 15.26 -2.10
C ALA A 282 -18.21 16.26 -1.13
N GLN A 283 -17.46 17.25 -1.62
CA GLN A 283 -16.84 18.27 -0.77
C GLN A 283 -17.89 19.15 -0.07
N SER A 284 -18.96 19.50 -0.79
CA SER A 284 -20.09 20.25 -0.23
C SER A 284 -20.79 19.45 0.87
N ASP A 285 -21.07 18.18 0.63
CA ASP A 285 -21.80 17.32 1.55
C ASP A 285 -20.94 16.96 2.77
N TYR A 286 -19.64 16.70 2.59
CA TYR A 286 -18.67 16.63 3.69
C TYR A 286 -18.76 17.86 4.61
N THR A 287 -18.76 19.07 4.04
CA THR A 287 -18.78 20.31 4.80
C THR A 287 -20.10 20.48 5.57
N ALA A 288 -21.23 20.10 4.95
CA ALA A 288 -22.54 20.18 5.58
C ALA A 288 -22.68 19.17 6.73
N GLU A 289 -22.16 17.96 6.52
CA GLU A 289 -22.30 16.82 7.42
C GLU A 289 -21.26 16.82 8.55
N GLN A 290 -20.15 17.55 8.39
CA GLN A 290 -19.06 17.65 9.38
C GLN A 290 -19.52 18.00 10.79
N SER A 291 -20.50 18.89 10.90
CA SER A 291 -21.04 19.33 12.20
C SER A 291 -21.99 18.31 12.85
N SER A 292 -22.52 17.37 12.06
CA SER A 292 -23.49 16.36 12.49
C SER A 292 -22.88 14.97 12.69
N GLY A 293 -21.75 14.68 12.04
CA GLY A 293 -21.15 13.34 12.02
C GLY A 293 -21.91 12.31 11.16
N ASP A 294 -22.99 12.70 10.49
CA ASP A 294 -23.76 11.84 9.58
C ASP A 294 -23.23 12.00 8.16
N TYR A 295 -22.28 11.15 7.76
CA TYR A 295 -21.61 11.20 6.44
C TYR A 295 -22.32 10.35 5.36
N THR A 296 -23.61 10.06 5.53
CA THR A 296 -24.35 9.15 4.63
C THR A 296 -24.46 9.71 3.21
N THR A 297 -24.69 11.03 3.06
CA THR A 297 -24.80 11.65 1.74
C THR A 297 -23.42 11.76 1.09
N PHE A 298 -22.41 12.18 1.86
CA PHE A 298 -21.00 12.16 1.44
C PHE A 298 -20.59 10.78 0.90
N GLN A 299 -20.96 9.70 1.59
CA GLN A 299 -20.64 8.34 1.18
C GLN A 299 -21.27 7.98 -0.18
N ALA A 300 -22.53 8.38 -0.41
CA ALA A 300 -23.20 8.13 -1.68
C ALA A 300 -22.51 8.84 -2.85
N ASP A 301 -22.05 10.07 -2.63
CA ASP A 301 -21.30 10.85 -3.62
C ASP A 301 -19.92 10.27 -3.91
N VAL A 302 -19.21 9.80 -2.87
CA VAL A 302 -17.93 9.09 -3.03
C VAL A 302 -18.13 7.81 -3.86
N GLN A 303 -19.21 7.06 -3.62
CA GLN A 303 -19.52 5.87 -4.42
C GLN A 303 -19.81 6.23 -5.88
N ALA A 304 -20.57 7.30 -6.12
CA ALA A 304 -20.83 7.79 -7.48
C ALA A 304 -19.54 8.22 -8.19
N TYR A 305 -18.60 8.84 -7.48
CA TYR A 305 -17.27 9.19 -7.99
C TYR A 305 -16.46 7.94 -8.36
N ILE A 306 -16.45 6.91 -7.51
CA ILE A 306 -15.76 5.65 -7.76
C ILE A 306 -16.30 4.99 -9.03
N ASP A 307 -17.61 4.93 -9.17
CA ASP A 307 -18.26 4.29 -10.32
C ASP A 307 -17.97 5.05 -11.62
N ALA A 308 -18.00 6.39 -11.58
CA ALA A 308 -17.61 7.23 -12.72
C ALA A 308 -16.12 7.05 -13.08
N THR A 309 -15.24 6.89 -12.08
CA THR A 309 -13.81 6.64 -12.31
C THR A 309 -13.59 5.27 -12.96
N LYS A 310 -14.33 4.24 -12.54
CA LYS A 310 -14.31 2.90 -13.17
C LYS A 310 -14.75 2.94 -14.62
N GLU A 311 -15.76 3.73 -14.95
CA GLU A 311 -16.22 3.90 -16.33
C GLU A 311 -15.13 4.56 -17.19
N LEU A 312 -14.37 5.49 -16.62
CA LEU A 312 -13.35 6.26 -17.34
C LEU A 312 -12.05 5.48 -17.59
N VAL A 313 -11.54 4.74 -16.60
CA VAL A 313 -10.23 4.06 -16.68
C VAL A 313 -10.26 2.54 -16.54
N GLY A 314 -11.44 1.95 -16.38
CA GLY A 314 -11.65 0.52 -16.17
C GLY A 314 -11.47 0.10 -14.70
N ALA A 315 -12.18 -0.95 -14.30
CA ALA A 315 -12.31 -1.39 -12.90
C ALA A 315 -11.02 -1.87 -12.22
N SER A 316 -9.94 -2.11 -12.97
CA SER A 316 -8.71 -2.72 -12.45
C SER A 316 -7.62 -1.73 -12.07
N SER A 317 -7.90 -0.43 -12.04
CA SER A 317 -6.91 0.58 -11.65
C SER A 317 -6.53 0.43 -10.15
N PRO A 318 -5.23 0.38 -9.81
CA PRO A 318 -4.78 0.37 -8.41
C PRO A 318 -5.36 1.53 -7.58
N ARG A 319 -5.67 2.66 -8.23
CA ARG A 319 -6.25 3.83 -7.55
C ARG A 319 -7.74 3.71 -7.27
N ILE A 320 -8.47 3.02 -8.14
CA ILE A 320 -9.88 2.70 -7.86
C ILE A 320 -9.94 1.80 -6.64
N LYS A 321 -9.04 0.80 -6.55
CA LYS A 321 -8.95 -0.06 -5.37
C LYS A 321 -8.65 0.73 -4.10
N LYS A 322 -7.76 1.73 -4.15
CA LYS A 322 -7.46 2.62 -3.02
C LYS A 322 -8.69 3.45 -2.60
N LEU A 323 -9.39 4.07 -3.54
CA LEU A 323 -10.61 4.85 -3.26
C LEU A 323 -11.76 3.98 -2.75
N GLU A 324 -11.98 2.82 -3.36
CA GLU A 324 -12.93 1.80 -2.90
C GLU A 324 -12.61 1.35 -1.48
N PHE A 325 -11.32 1.21 -1.18
CA PHE A 325 -10.87 0.81 0.13
C PHE A 325 -11.19 1.86 1.20
N SER A 326 -10.79 3.12 0.99
CA SER A 326 -11.08 4.22 1.91
C SER A 326 -12.59 4.46 2.08
N ALA A 327 -13.36 4.38 0.98
CA ALA A 327 -14.81 4.54 0.99
C ALA A 327 -15.53 3.39 1.71
N GLY A 328 -15.09 2.15 1.51
CA GLY A 328 -15.62 0.97 2.19
C GLY A 328 -15.39 1.01 3.71
N SER A 329 -14.21 1.47 4.14
CA SER A 329 -13.93 1.62 5.58
C SER A 329 -14.83 2.67 6.25
N LEU A 330 -15.10 3.80 5.57
CA LEU A 330 -16.03 4.80 6.08
C LEU A 330 -17.47 4.27 6.12
N ALA A 331 -17.89 3.54 5.08
CA ALA A 331 -19.22 2.92 4.99
C ALA A 331 -19.51 1.97 6.16
N GLU A 332 -18.52 1.14 6.52
CA GLU A 332 -18.65 0.18 7.62
C GLU A 332 -18.74 0.87 8.99
N GLN A 333 -18.06 2.01 9.18
CA GLN A 333 -18.16 2.84 10.39
C GLN A 333 -19.50 3.59 10.51
N ILE A 334 -20.09 3.99 9.38
CA ILE A 334 -21.43 4.56 9.37
C ILE A 334 -22.44 3.46 9.76
N ALA A 335 -22.33 2.28 9.13
CA ALA A 335 -23.23 1.14 9.38
C ALA A 335 -23.11 0.57 10.82
N SER A 336 -21.92 0.55 11.41
CA SER A 336 -21.70 0.11 12.80
C SER A 336 -22.18 1.13 13.85
N GLY A 337 -22.60 2.33 13.42
CA GLY A 337 -23.11 3.39 14.29
C GLY A 337 -24.62 3.42 14.53
N GLU A 338 -25.41 2.59 13.85
CA GLU A 338 -26.88 2.59 13.94
C GLU A 338 -27.46 1.70 15.06
N ILE A 339 -26.95 1.81 16.29
CA ILE A 339 -27.64 1.40 17.53
C ILE A 339 -27.19 2.42 18.60
N GLU A 340 -27.89 3.46 19.04
CA GLU A 340 -29.32 3.65 19.33
C GLU A 340 -29.72 5.12 19.06
N ALA A 341 -30.71 5.33 18.17
CA ALA A 341 -31.53 6.55 18.16
C ALA A 341 -33.00 6.22 18.45
N GLU A 342 -33.26 5.25 19.33
CA GLU A 342 -34.60 5.01 19.87
C GLU A 342 -34.56 5.10 21.41
N GLY A 343 -34.72 6.32 21.91
CA GLY A 343 -34.77 6.60 23.34
C GLY A 343 -35.36 7.96 23.68
N SER A 344 -36.41 8.38 22.98
CA SER A 344 -37.22 9.54 23.36
C SER A 344 -38.70 9.25 23.15
N ALA A 345 -39.33 8.65 24.17
CA ALA A 345 -40.75 8.77 24.47
C ALA A 345 -40.99 8.58 25.98
#